data_AF-A0A4Y2QPY8-F1
#
_entry.id   AF-A0A4Y2QPY8-F1
#
_cell.length_a   1.000
_cell.length_b   1.000
_cell.length_c   1.000
_cell.angle_alpha   90.00
_cell.angle_beta   90.00
_cell.angle_gamma   90.00
#
_symmetry.space_group_name_H-M   'P 1'
#
loop_
_entity.id
_entity.type
_entity.pdbx_description
1 polymer ?
#
loop_
_entity_poly.entity_id
_entity_poly.type
_entity_poly.pdbx_seq_one_letter_code
_entity_poly.pdbx_strand_id
1 'polypeptide(L)'
;MLAHGSSAWCLNPTYRMKRKLSSIQRSFLLYRSGEYSTTPKGIVLPTILGIPPLHMQLQFEVRFASIYRLRISLPANIPDIQPQDLEMKATGRSIHPSEHLKPNQISLEDGEANIARNDFINIFTDGSKTEHGVGAAFCVSTNDIWACQWSAKLNDNNTVFQAELTALHEAVIYASAKP
;
A
#
# COMPACT_ATOMS: atom_id res chain seq x y z
N MET A 1 -4.71 -12.59 4.68
CA MET A 1 -4.48 -11.99 6.01
C MET A 1 -5.03 -10.57 5.95
N LEU A 2 -6.22 -10.34 6.49
CA LEU A 2 -7.03 -9.17 6.14
C LEU A 2 -6.63 -7.88 6.85
N ALA A 3 -5.82 -7.90 7.92
CA ALA A 3 -5.08 -6.71 8.37
C ALA A 3 -4.12 -7.04 9.52
N HIS A 4 -2.84 -6.68 9.36
CA HIS A 4 -1.87 -6.66 10.47
C HIS A 4 -2.31 -5.76 11.64
N GLY A 5 -3.07 -4.70 11.36
CA GLY A 5 -3.61 -3.79 12.39
C GLY A 5 -4.87 -4.26 13.10
N SER A 6 -5.47 -5.38 12.69
CA SER A 6 -6.71 -5.88 13.32
C SER A 6 -6.49 -6.32 14.77
N SER A 7 -5.29 -6.78 15.13
CA SER A 7 -4.95 -7.23 16.49
C SER A 7 -5.11 -6.13 17.54
N ALA A 8 -4.83 -4.87 17.19
CA ALA A 8 -4.97 -3.73 18.09
C ALA A 8 -6.42 -3.22 18.21
N TRP A 9 -7.28 -3.46 17.22
CA TRP A 9 -8.60 -2.79 17.13
C TRP A 9 -9.78 -3.78 17.20
N CYS A 10 -9.60 -5.03 16.81
CA CYS A 10 -10.69 -5.99 16.60
C CYS A 10 -10.69 -7.17 17.59
N LEU A 11 -9.88 -7.16 18.65
CA LEU A 11 -10.00 -8.18 19.70
C LEU A 11 -11.37 -8.10 20.40
N ASN A 12 -11.74 -6.89 20.85
CA ASN A 12 -13.01 -6.56 21.46
C ASN A 12 -13.64 -5.32 20.78
N PRO A 13 -14.21 -5.45 19.57
CA PRO A 13 -14.71 -4.31 18.82
C PRO A 13 -15.94 -3.71 19.50
N THR A 14 -15.91 -2.39 19.69
CA THR A 14 -17.04 -1.63 20.25
C THR A 14 -18.26 -1.71 19.33
N TYR A 15 -19.45 -1.42 19.87
CA TYR A 15 -20.69 -1.37 19.08
C TYR A 15 -20.57 -0.44 17.86
N ARG A 16 -19.92 0.72 18.03
CA ARG A 16 -19.68 1.68 16.95
C ARG A 16 -18.82 1.08 15.82
N MET A 17 -17.77 0.34 16.18
CA MET A 17 -16.90 -0.33 15.22
C MET A 17 -17.62 -1.44 14.47
N LYS A 18 -18.40 -2.27 15.18
CA LYS A 18 -19.25 -3.30 14.56
C LYS A 18 -20.21 -2.69 13.54
N ARG A 19 -20.90 -1.60 13.88
CA ARG A 19 -21.79 -0.89 12.94
C ARG A 19 -21.05 -0.39 11.70
N LYS A 20 -19.85 0.20 11.87
CA LYS A 20 -19.06 0.71 10.74
C LYS A 20 -18.60 -0.44 9.81
N LEU A 21 -18.11 -1.54 10.37
CA LEU A 21 -17.73 -2.73 9.62
C LEU A 21 -18.91 -3.33 8.86
N SER A 22 -20.08 -3.44 9.50
CA SER A 22 -21.31 -3.88 8.84
C SER A 22 -21.72 -2.96 7.69
N SER A 23 -21.54 -1.64 7.84
CA SER A 23 -21.83 -0.68 6.76
C SER A 23 -20.88 -0.86 5.57
N ILE A 24 -19.59 -1.09 5.81
CA ILE A 24 -18.59 -1.32 4.75
C ILE A 24 -18.91 -2.63 4.03
N GLN A 25 -19.12 -3.71 4.78
CA GLN A 25 -19.46 -5.02 4.24
C GLN A 25 -20.77 -4.96 3.44
N ARG A 26 -21.75 -4.20 3.91
CA ARG A 26 -23.04 -4.04 3.22
C ARG A 26 -22.87 -3.51 1.79
N SER A 27 -22.08 -2.45 1.59
CA SER A 27 -21.88 -1.90 0.24
C SER A 27 -21.29 -2.95 -0.71
N PHE A 28 -20.34 -3.75 -0.21
CA PHE A 28 -19.74 -4.84 -0.96
C PHE A 28 -20.73 -5.98 -1.27
N LEU A 29 -21.53 -6.41 -0.28
CA LEU A 29 -22.51 -7.48 -0.49
C LEU A 29 -23.61 -7.05 -1.45
N LEU A 30 -24.07 -5.80 -1.38
CA LEU A 30 -25.08 -5.26 -2.31
C LEU A 30 -24.57 -5.23 -3.74
N TYR A 31 -23.32 -4.82 -3.95
CA TYR A 31 -22.68 -4.89 -5.26
C TYR A 31 -22.67 -6.33 -5.81
N ARG A 32 -22.35 -7.32 -4.97
CA ARG A 32 -22.29 -8.73 -5.39
C ARG A 32 -23.67 -9.37 -5.60
N SER A 33 -24.70 -8.93 -4.88
CA SER A 33 -26.02 -9.55 -4.90
C SER A 33 -26.96 -9.03 -5.97
N GLY A 34 -26.66 -7.89 -6.62
CA GLY A 34 -27.54 -7.33 -7.66
C GLY A 34 -28.99 -7.16 -7.18
N GLU A 35 -29.94 -7.85 -7.85
CA GLU A 35 -31.40 -7.71 -7.76
C GLU A 35 -32.06 -8.21 -6.46
N TYR A 36 -31.35 -8.90 -5.56
CA TYR A 36 -31.90 -9.42 -4.28
C TYR A 36 -32.18 -8.33 -3.20
N SER A 37 -32.50 -7.11 -3.63
CA SER A 37 -32.53 -5.87 -2.84
C SER A 37 -33.68 -5.74 -1.81
N THR A 38 -34.58 -6.73 -1.70
CA THR A 38 -35.82 -6.64 -0.91
C THR A 38 -35.92 -7.58 0.31
N THR A 39 -34.90 -8.39 0.62
CA THR A 39 -34.90 -9.24 1.83
C THR A 39 -34.32 -8.51 3.06
N PRO A 40 -34.65 -8.89 4.32
CA PRO A 40 -34.14 -8.23 5.53
C PRO A 40 -32.59 -8.20 5.57
N LYS A 41 -32.04 -7.02 5.27
CA LYS A 41 -30.67 -6.81 4.79
C LYS A 41 -29.55 -6.97 5.83
N GLY A 42 -29.89 -7.27 7.09
CA GLY A 42 -28.94 -7.31 8.20
C GLY A 42 -28.32 -8.69 8.49
N ILE A 43 -29.10 -9.76 8.29
CA ILE A 43 -28.73 -11.15 8.64
C ILE A 43 -28.91 -12.09 7.45
N VAL A 44 -29.92 -11.84 6.61
CA VAL A 44 -30.29 -12.75 5.52
C VAL A 44 -29.26 -12.74 4.39
N LEU A 45 -28.81 -11.55 3.96
CA LEU A 45 -27.89 -11.43 2.83
C LEU A 45 -26.50 -12.06 3.08
N PRO A 46 -25.81 -11.82 4.21
CA PRO A 46 -24.55 -12.50 4.51
C PRO A 46 -24.69 -14.03 4.58
N THR A 47 -25.81 -14.52 5.13
CA THR A 47 -26.10 -15.95 5.30
C THR A 47 -26.33 -16.64 3.96
N ILE A 48 -27.17 -16.06 3.07
CA ILE A 48 -27.41 -16.58 1.71
C ILE A 48 -26.11 -16.61 0.89
N LEU A 49 -25.28 -15.59 1.07
CA LEU A 49 -24.04 -15.42 0.34
C LEU A 49 -22.86 -16.24 0.90
N GLY A 50 -23.05 -16.92 2.04
CA GLY A 50 -22.02 -17.67 2.74
C GLY A 50 -20.87 -16.79 3.26
N ILE A 51 -21.08 -15.49 3.41
CA ILE A 51 -20.05 -14.54 3.87
C ILE A 51 -20.30 -14.21 5.34
N PRO A 52 -19.40 -14.58 6.27
CA PRO A 52 -19.57 -14.24 7.68
C PRO A 52 -19.46 -12.73 7.91
N PRO A 53 -20.07 -12.19 8.99
CA PRO A 53 -19.91 -10.79 9.36
C PRO A 53 -18.43 -10.41 9.53
N LEU A 54 -18.03 -9.27 8.98
CA LEU A 54 -16.64 -8.83 8.91
C LEU A 54 -15.99 -8.70 10.29
N HIS A 55 -16.75 -8.24 11.29
CA HIS A 55 -16.27 -8.14 12.66
C HIS A 55 -15.99 -9.51 13.30
N MET A 56 -16.74 -10.55 12.94
CA MET A 56 -16.49 -11.93 13.41
C MET A 56 -15.26 -12.50 12.72
N GLN A 57 -15.12 -12.28 11.40
CA GLN A 57 -13.94 -12.73 10.65
C GLN A 57 -12.65 -12.09 11.18
N LEU A 58 -12.68 -10.77 11.46
CA LEU A 58 -11.54 -10.08 12.05
C LEU A 58 -11.24 -10.59 13.47
N GLN A 59 -12.26 -10.80 14.30
CA GLN A 59 -12.06 -11.41 15.62
C GLN A 59 -11.44 -12.80 15.54
N PHE A 60 -11.88 -13.62 14.57
CA PHE A 60 -11.32 -14.93 14.32
C PHE A 60 -9.85 -14.84 13.91
N GLU A 61 -9.50 -14.00 12.94
CA GLU A 61 -8.12 -13.81 12.49
C GLU A 61 -7.22 -13.29 13.63
N VAL A 62 -7.72 -12.38 14.46
CA VAL A 62 -6.98 -11.86 15.62
C VAL A 62 -6.73 -12.98 16.62
N ARG A 63 -7.75 -13.75 17.01
CA ARG A 63 -7.58 -14.87 17.95
C ARG A 63 -6.66 -15.94 17.40
N PHE A 64 -6.79 -16.26 16.12
CA PHE A 64 -5.91 -17.19 15.42
C PHE A 64 -4.46 -16.69 15.46
N ALA A 65 -4.20 -15.42 15.15
CA ALA A 65 -2.86 -14.85 15.23
C ALA A 65 -2.31 -14.81 16.68
N SER A 66 -3.13 -14.42 17.66
CA SER A 66 -2.76 -14.41 19.07
C SER A 66 -2.33 -15.79 19.56
N ILE A 67 -3.05 -16.84 19.17
CA ILE A 67 -2.78 -18.21 19.60
C ILE A 67 -1.60 -18.81 18.82
N TYR A 68 -1.69 -18.86 17.49
CA TYR A 68 -0.72 -19.59 16.66
C TYR A 68 0.58 -18.82 16.40
N ARG A 69 0.55 -17.47 16.37
CA ARG A 69 1.73 -16.65 16.11
C ARG A 69 2.34 -16.06 17.37
N LEU A 70 1.52 -15.49 18.26
CA LEU A 70 2.00 -14.82 19.47
C LEU A 70 2.08 -15.75 20.69
N ARG A 71 1.54 -16.99 20.60
CA ARG A 71 1.52 -17.97 21.69
C ARG A 71 0.94 -17.43 23.00
N ILE A 72 -0.04 -16.55 22.91
CA ILE A 72 -0.76 -16.00 24.07
C ILE A 72 -1.65 -17.09 24.65
N SER A 73 -1.65 -17.22 25.99
CA SER A 73 -2.48 -18.18 26.72
C SER A 73 -3.96 -18.06 26.35
N LEU A 74 -4.62 -19.21 26.25
CA LEU A 74 -6.06 -19.25 25.99
C LEU A 74 -6.85 -18.66 27.17
N PRO A 75 -8.07 -18.16 26.93
CA PRO A 75 -8.95 -17.70 28.00
C PRO A 75 -9.18 -18.79 29.06
N ALA A 76 -9.43 -18.39 30.31
CA ALA A 76 -9.59 -19.27 31.47
C ALA A 76 -10.64 -20.39 31.33
N ASN A 77 -11.53 -20.28 30.34
CA ASN A 77 -12.54 -21.30 30.02
C ASN A 77 -11.98 -22.54 29.32
N ILE A 78 -10.70 -22.53 28.90
CA ILE A 78 -10.00 -23.67 28.27
C ILE A 78 -8.65 -23.84 28.98
N PRO A 79 -8.60 -24.39 30.20
CA PRO A 79 -7.37 -24.49 30.98
C PRO A 79 -6.43 -25.62 30.51
N ASP A 80 -6.99 -26.63 29.83
CA ASP A 80 -6.30 -27.90 29.55
C ASP A 80 -5.49 -27.90 28.24
N ILE A 81 -5.59 -26.82 27.45
CA ILE A 81 -4.86 -26.69 26.17
C ILE A 81 -3.89 -25.54 26.32
N GLN A 82 -2.59 -25.82 26.25
CA GLN A 82 -1.59 -24.77 26.20
C GLN A 82 -1.32 -24.37 24.74
N PRO A 83 -0.93 -23.11 24.47
CA PRO A 83 -0.58 -22.68 23.12
C PRO A 83 0.53 -23.50 22.46
N GLN A 84 1.36 -24.19 23.25
CA GLN A 84 2.43 -25.07 22.79
C GLN A 84 1.91 -26.41 22.25
N ASP A 85 0.74 -26.86 22.69
CA ASP A 85 0.12 -28.11 22.26
C ASP A 85 -0.52 -27.99 20.86
N LEU A 86 -0.62 -26.77 20.34
CA LEU A 86 -1.23 -26.47 19.04
C LEU A 86 -0.21 -26.55 17.91
N GLU A 87 -0.44 -27.48 16.97
CA GLU A 87 0.35 -27.65 15.76
C GLU A 87 0.43 -26.33 14.97
N MET A 88 1.65 -25.91 14.63
CA MET A 88 1.86 -24.70 13.87
C MET A 88 1.54 -24.97 12.40
N LYS A 89 0.40 -24.49 11.92
CA LYS A 89 0.16 -24.45 10.47
C LYS A 89 1.28 -23.64 9.82
N ALA A 90 2.00 -24.22 8.87
CA ALA A 90 3.12 -23.57 8.19
C ALA A 90 2.68 -22.17 7.72
N THR A 91 3.17 -21.14 8.40
CA THR A 91 2.98 -19.76 8.00
C THR A 91 3.72 -19.59 6.68
N GLY A 92 2.96 -19.42 5.59
CA GLY A 92 3.53 -19.04 4.30
C GLY A 92 4.47 -17.85 4.48
N ARG A 93 5.73 -18.07 4.10
CA ARG A 93 6.91 -17.18 4.15
C ARG A 93 6.70 -15.82 4.83
N SER A 94 7.37 -15.65 5.97
CA SER A 94 7.51 -14.41 6.74
C SER A 94 8.60 -13.48 6.20
N ILE A 95 8.95 -13.55 4.91
CA ILE A 95 10.03 -12.71 4.38
C ILE A 95 9.45 -11.31 4.25
N HIS A 96 10.01 -10.37 5.02
CA HIS A 96 9.52 -9.01 5.01
C HIS A 96 9.80 -8.39 3.64
N PRO A 97 8.89 -7.59 3.03
CA PRO A 97 9.14 -7.02 1.71
C PRO A 97 10.45 -6.24 1.58
N SER A 98 10.99 -5.70 2.68
CA SER A 98 12.31 -5.04 2.69
C SER A 98 13.51 -5.99 2.61
N GLU A 99 13.33 -7.29 2.89
CA GLU A 99 14.37 -8.31 2.77
C GLU A 99 14.51 -8.77 1.31
N HIS A 100 13.57 -8.40 0.44
CA HIS A 100 13.62 -8.62 -1.00
C HIS A 100 14.13 -7.37 -1.72
N LEU A 101 15.42 -7.06 -1.52
CA LEU A 101 16.08 -5.99 -2.28
C LEU A 101 16.03 -6.32 -3.77
N LYS A 102 15.53 -5.38 -4.57
CA LYS A 102 15.54 -5.53 -6.02
C LYS A 102 16.97 -5.30 -6.54
N PRO A 103 17.43 -6.06 -7.55
CA PRO A 103 18.75 -5.86 -8.15
C PRO A 103 19.00 -4.43 -8.66
N ASN A 104 17.94 -3.74 -9.10
CA ASN A 104 18.01 -2.39 -9.68
C ASN A 104 17.61 -1.32 -8.65
N GLN A 105 18.19 -1.37 -7.46
CA GLN A 105 17.93 -0.36 -6.44
C GLN A 105 18.70 0.93 -6.73
N ILE A 106 18.01 2.07 -6.69
CA ILE A 106 18.64 3.39 -6.73
C ILE A 106 19.36 3.66 -5.42
N SER A 107 20.66 4.00 -5.47
CA SER A 107 21.37 4.57 -4.32
C SER A 107 21.14 6.09 -4.31
N LEU A 108 20.89 6.63 -3.12
CA LEU A 108 20.85 8.07 -2.86
C LEU A 108 22.18 8.53 -2.24
N GLU A 109 23.26 7.78 -2.47
CA GLU A 109 24.57 8.16 -1.96
C GLU A 109 25.01 9.46 -2.64
N ASP A 110 25.38 10.46 -1.84
CA ASP A 110 25.93 11.70 -2.34
C ASP A 110 27.26 11.38 -3.05
N GLY A 111 27.26 11.45 -4.38
CA GLY A 111 28.41 11.16 -5.24
C GLY A 111 29.59 12.13 -5.13
N GLU A 112 29.60 13.00 -4.11
CA GLU A 112 30.60 14.08 -3.95
C GLU A 112 32.01 13.58 -3.61
N ALA A 113 32.17 12.36 -3.11
CA ALA A 113 33.44 12.00 -2.47
C ALA A 113 34.56 11.47 -3.39
N ASN A 114 34.33 10.86 -4.56
CA ASN A 114 35.42 10.12 -5.25
C ASN A 114 35.30 9.89 -6.77
N ILE A 115 34.52 10.66 -7.54
CA ILE A 115 34.45 10.48 -8.99
C ILE A 115 35.24 11.59 -9.69
N ALA A 116 36.24 11.21 -10.47
CA ALA A 116 37.07 12.12 -11.25
C ALA A 116 36.19 13.09 -12.05
N ARG A 117 36.56 14.37 -11.99
CA ARG A 117 35.80 15.59 -12.33
C ARG A 117 35.28 15.72 -13.77
N ASN A 118 35.23 14.66 -14.58
CA ASN A 118 35.13 14.79 -16.04
C ASN A 118 33.76 14.55 -16.66
N ASP A 119 32.79 13.93 -15.98
CA ASP A 119 31.49 13.58 -16.60
C ASP A 119 30.27 13.77 -15.68
N PHE A 120 30.22 14.87 -14.92
CA PHE A 120 29.03 15.16 -14.11
C PHE A 120 27.87 15.63 -15.00
N ILE A 121 26.83 14.80 -15.09
CA ILE A 121 25.55 15.13 -15.71
C ILE A 121 24.64 15.69 -14.61
N ASN A 122 24.34 16.98 -14.68
CA ASN A 122 23.33 17.62 -13.86
C ASN A 122 22.00 17.59 -14.58
N ILE A 123 20.98 17.00 -13.95
CA ILE A 123 19.61 17.01 -14.47
C ILE A 123 18.75 17.84 -13.53
N PHE A 124 18.16 18.90 -14.05
CA PHE A 124 17.22 19.75 -13.32
C PHE A 124 15.82 19.43 -13.79
N THR A 125 14.90 19.27 -12.84
CA THR A 125 13.50 18.94 -13.12
C THR A 125 12.61 20.00 -12.50
N ASP A 126 11.52 20.35 -13.18
CA ASP A 126 10.53 21.27 -12.65
C ASP A 126 9.11 20.89 -13.10
N GLY A 127 8.15 21.15 -12.23
CA GLY A 127 6.73 20.99 -12.46
C GLY A 127 6.00 22.28 -12.13
N SER A 128 5.18 22.77 -13.04
CA SER A 128 4.45 24.02 -12.87
C SER A 128 2.95 23.82 -13.00
N LYS A 129 2.20 24.65 -12.28
CA LYS A 129 0.75 24.77 -12.42
C LYS A 129 0.35 26.24 -12.40
N THR A 130 -0.38 26.66 -13.42
CA THR A 130 -0.97 28.00 -13.53
C THR A 130 -2.48 27.89 -13.76
N GLU A 131 -3.18 29.02 -13.83
CA GLU A 131 -4.58 29.06 -14.25
C GLU A 131 -4.81 28.58 -15.69
N HIS A 132 -3.77 28.60 -16.53
CA HIS A 132 -3.84 28.24 -17.95
C HIS A 132 -3.40 26.80 -18.25
N GLY A 133 -2.95 26.06 -17.24
CA GLY A 133 -2.64 24.65 -17.37
C GLY A 133 -1.50 24.18 -16.47
N VAL A 134 -1.04 22.96 -16.77
CA VAL A 134 -0.02 22.24 -16.00
C VAL A 134 1.09 21.83 -16.94
N GLY A 135 2.34 22.01 -16.54
CA GLY A 135 3.51 21.69 -17.35
C GLY A 135 4.58 20.97 -16.56
N ALA A 136 5.29 20.06 -17.20
CA ALA A 136 6.46 19.39 -16.65
C ALA A 136 7.66 19.61 -17.58
N ALA A 137 8.86 19.75 -17.02
CA ALA A 137 10.07 19.91 -17.80
C ALA A 137 11.30 19.36 -17.09
N PHE A 138 12.30 18.94 -17.86
CA PHE A 138 13.65 18.74 -17.35
C PHE A 138 14.67 19.32 -18.33
N CYS A 139 15.84 19.69 -17.81
CA CYS A 139 16.99 20.07 -18.61
C CYS A 139 18.26 19.43 -18.07
N VAL A 140 19.24 19.26 -18.96
CA VAL A 140 20.48 18.56 -18.67
C VAL A 140 21.65 19.48 -18.97
N SER A 141 22.54 19.59 -18.00
CA SER A 141 23.81 20.28 -18.13
C SER A 141 24.94 19.29 -17.93
N THR A 142 25.93 19.30 -18.81
CA THR A 142 27.14 18.49 -18.72
C THR A 142 28.33 19.44 -18.69
N ASN A 143 29.10 19.42 -17.60
CA ASN A 143 30.23 20.34 -17.40
C ASN A 143 29.82 21.81 -17.65
N ASP A 144 28.69 22.22 -17.07
CA ASP A 144 28.10 23.57 -17.17
C ASP A 144 27.63 23.99 -18.57
N ILE A 145 27.60 23.07 -19.53
CA ILE A 145 27.07 23.28 -20.89
C ILE A 145 25.70 22.60 -21.01
N TRP A 146 24.68 23.37 -21.43
CA TRP A 146 23.34 22.86 -21.67
C TRP A 146 23.32 21.88 -22.85
N ALA A 147 22.96 20.62 -22.57
CA ALA A 147 23.03 19.52 -23.52
C ALA A 147 21.65 19.19 -24.12
N CYS A 148 20.60 19.13 -23.29
CA CYS A 148 19.25 18.84 -23.76
C CYS A 148 18.18 19.41 -22.83
N GLN A 149 16.96 19.51 -23.36
CA GLN A 149 15.77 19.88 -22.61
C GLN A 149 14.57 19.09 -23.12
N TRP A 150 13.62 18.85 -22.22
CA TRP A 150 12.32 18.28 -22.52
C TRP A 150 11.24 19.05 -21.76
N SER A 151 10.09 19.25 -22.37
CA SER A 151 8.91 19.79 -21.70
C SER A 151 7.63 19.25 -22.31
N ALA A 152 6.58 19.15 -21.50
CA ALA A 152 5.27 18.73 -21.93
C ALA A 152 4.15 19.46 -21.18
N LYS A 153 3.06 19.75 -21.90
CA LYS A 153 1.79 20.16 -21.28
C LYS A 153 1.05 18.91 -20.79
N LEU A 154 0.66 18.92 -19.53
CA LEU A 154 -0.18 17.88 -18.91
C LEU A 154 -1.65 18.30 -18.94
N ASN A 155 -2.54 17.40 -18.56
CA ASN A 155 -3.95 17.72 -18.43
C ASN A 155 -4.14 18.81 -17.35
N ASP A 156 -5.02 19.77 -17.60
CA ASP A 156 -5.22 20.94 -16.72
C ASP A 156 -5.71 20.52 -15.30
N ASN A 157 -6.29 19.32 -15.18
CA ASN A 157 -6.70 18.73 -13.90
C ASN A 157 -5.53 18.18 -13.07
N ASN A 158 -4.34 17.99 -13.64
CA ASN A 158 -3.19 17.48 -12.91
C ASN A 158 -2.72 18.48 -11.83
N THR A 159 -2.10 17.99 -10.77
CA THR A 159 -1.50 18.82 -9.72
C THR A 159 -0.04 19.17 -10.06
N VAL A 160 0.50 20.18 -9.39
CA VAL A 160 1.94 20.51 -9.49
C VAL A 160 2.82 19.30 -9.11
N PHE A 161 2.42 18.53 -8.08
CA PHE A 161 3.12 17.30 -7.69
C PHE A 161 3.12 16.22 -8.78
N GLN A 162 2.01 16.06 -9.52
CA GLN A 162 1.97 15.14 -10.65
C GLN A 162 2.87 15.62 -11.79
N ALA A 163 3.01 16.93 -11.97
CA ALA A 163 3.92 17.51 -12.95
C ALA A 163 5.39 17.29 -12.57
N GLU A 164 5.76 17.56 -11.31
CA GLU A 164 7.10 17.28 -10.78
C GLU A 164 7.47 15.80 -10.91
N LEU A 165 6.55 14.90 -10.54
CA LEU A 165 6.77 13.46 -10.66
C LEU A 165 6.95 13.02 -12.13
N THR A 166 6.24 13.68 -13.05
CA THR A 166 6.39 13.41 -14.49
C THR A 166 7.75 13.89 -14.99
N ALA A 167 8.20 15.09 -14.59
CA ALA A 167 9.53 15.60 -14.94
C ALA A 167 10.64 14.68 -14.42
N LEU A 168 10.53 14.20 -13.17
CA LEU A 168 11.46 13.24 -12.58
C LEU A 168 11.46 11.90 -13.33
N HIS A 169 10.29 11.38 -13.70
CA HIS A 169 10.17 10.13 -14.45
C HIS A 169 10.91 10.20 -15.79
N GLU A 170 10.70 11.27 -16.56
CA GLU A 170 11.38 11.47 -17.84
C GLU A 170 12.88 11.70 -17.68
N ALA A 171 13.29 12.42 -16.63
CA ALA A 171 14.71 12.57 -16.27
C ALA A 171 15.38 11.22 -15.98
N VAL A 172 14.71 10.32 -15.26
CA VAL A 172 15.22 8.97 -14.97
C VAL A 172 15.32 8.13 -16.24
N ILE A 173 14.35 8.21 -17.16
CA ILE A 173 14.42 7.53 -18.46
C ILE A 173 15.62 8.03 -19.24
N TYR A 174 15.81 9.35 -19.31
CA TYR A 174 16.96 9.94 -19.99
C TYR A 174 18.29 9.47 -19.38
N ALA A 175 18.39 9.50 -18.05
CA ALA A 175 19.60 9.06 -17.34
C ALA A 175 19.88 7.57 -17.54
N SER A 176 18.84 6.73 -17.58
CA SER A 176 18.96 5.28 -17.75
C SER A 176 19.27 4.87 -19.20
N ALA A 177 18.97 5.73 -20.18
CA ALA A 177 19.24 5.49 -21.59
C ALA A 177 20.68 5.88 -22.01
N LYS A 178 21.41 6.60 -21.15
CA LYS A 178 22.83 6.89 -21.36
C LYS A 178 23.67 5.67 -20.97
N PRO A 179 24.57 5.18 -21.84
CA PRO A 179 25.48 4.08 -21.54
C PRO A 179 26.53 4.45 -20.48
#